data_AF-A0A1F5BK98-F1
#
_entry.id   AF-A0A1F5BK98-F1
#
_cell.length_a   1.000
_cell.length_b   1.000
_cell.length_c   1.000
_cell.angle_alpha   90.00
_cell.angle_beta   90.00
_cell.angle_gamma   90.00
#
_symmetry.space_group_name_H-M   'P 1'
#
loop_
_entity.id
_entity.type
_entity.pdbx_description
1 polymer ?
#
loop_
_entity_poly.entity_id
_entity_poly.type
_entity_poly.pdbx_seq_one_letter_code
_entity_poly.pdbx_strand_id
1 'polypeptide(L)'
;MSKKIIIICAVIVVLAAGYAAALKKFYPVAMIGFRPVWNFDFKENVRAAQQFYEIQGAGRPALQIDWSGEEGKKISAEIEKKVILTMVENELLRVALKGDEFKGIEEEADKTVDDLLSVKGNSDDLAKGLQLLYGWDLAEARKRLLEPQARREALAEKLKKDNIDFENWLSEQKRQTTIWIFFVGKWNKETGMVD
;
A
#
# COMPACT_ATOMS: atom_id res chain seq x y z
N MET A 1 28.66 -18.60 -32.90
CA MET A 1 28.39 -18.86 -31.46
C MET A 1 27.24 -19.87 -31.40
N SER A 2 27.38 -20.98 -30.66
CA SER A 2 26.33 -22.01 -30.65
C SER A 2 25.11 -21.50 -29.88
N LYS A 3 23.89 -21.84 -30.34
CA LYS A 3 22.62 -21.43 -29.69
C LYS A 3 22.61 -21.75 -28.18
N LYS A 4 23.30 -22.82 -27.77
CA LYS A 4 23.46 -23.23 -26.37
C LYS A 4 24.25 -22.22 -25.53
N ILE A 5 25.32 -21.63 -26.08
CA ILE A 5 26.12 -20.62 -25.38
C ILE A 5 25.31 -19.33 -25.17
N ILE A 6 24.53 -18.92 -26.18
CA ILE A 6 23.66 -17.73 -26.08
C ILE A 6 22.59 -17.93 -24.98
N ILE A 7 21.98 -19.12 -24.91
CA ILE A 7 20.99 -19.44 -23.87
C ILE A 7 21.63 -19.41 -22.48
N ILE A 8 22.82 -19.99 -22.31
CA ILE A 8 23.52 -20.00 -21.02
C ILE A 8 23.87 -18.57 -20.59
N CYS A 9 24.40 -17.74 -21.50
CA CYS A 9 24.67 -16.34 -21.21
C CYS A 9 23.40 -15.57 -20.83
N ALA A 10 22.28 -15.81 -21.53
CA ALA A 10 21.00 -15.17 -21.20
C ALA A 10 20.50 -15.55 -19.80
N VAL A 11 20.60 -16.83 -19.42
CA VAL A 11 20.22 -17.29 -18.07
C VAL A 11 21.11 -16.66 -17.00
N ILE A 12 22.43 -16.59 -17.23
CA ILE A 12 23.36 -15.96 -16.28
C ILE A 12 23.05 -14.47 -16.13
N VAL A 13 22.73 -13.76 -17.21
CA VAL A 13 22.34 -12.35 -17.15
C VAL A 13 21.04 -12.17 -16.37
N VAL A 14 20.03 -13.03 -16.57
CA VAL A 14 18.78 -12.99 -15.79
C VAL A 14 19.03 -13.25 -14.31
N LEU A 15 19.87 -14.23 -13.97
CA LEU A 15 20.23 -14.54 -12.59
C LEU A 15 21.03 -13.41 -11.94
N ALA A 16 22.01 -12.82 -12.64
CA ALA A 16 22.80 -11.70 -12.16
C ALA A 16 21.95 -10.43 -11.99
N ALA A 17 21.03 -10.16 -12.92
CA ALA A 17 20.06 -9.06 -12.81
C ALA A 17 19.10 -9.29 -11.64
N GLY A 18 18.59 -10.51 -11.46
CA GLY A 18 17.77 -10.90 -10.31
C GLY A 18 18.49 -10.73 -8.97
N TYR A 19 19.76 -11.13 -8.90
CA TYR A 19 20.60 -10.94 -7.72
C TYR A 19 20.87 -9.46 -7.42
N ALA A 20 21.22 -8.66 -8.42
CA ALA A 20 21.41 -7.23 -8.27
C ALA A 20 20.12 -6.49 -7.86
N ALA A 21 18.97 -6.91 -8.40
CA ALA A 21 17.66 -6.42 -8.00
C ALA A 21 17.34 -6.77 -6.53
N ALA A 22 17.65 -8.00 -6.10
CA ALA A 22 17.50 -8.41 -4.71
C ALA A 22 18.35 -7.57 -3.75
N LEU A 23 19.62 -7.29 -4.10
CA LEU A 23 20.49 -6.40 -3.32
C LEU A 23 19.91 -4.97 -3.22
N LYS A 24 19.27 -4.48 -4.28
CA LYS A 24 18.59 -3.18 -4.29
C LYS A 24 17.18 -3.22 -3.69
N LYS A 25 16.78 -4.32 -3.04
CA LYS A 25 15.43 -4.54 -2.49
C LYS A 25 14.31 -4.39 -3.53
N PHE A 26 14.64 -4.58 -4.80
CA PHE A 26 13.75 -4.44 -5.96
C PHE A 26 13.07 -5.78 -6.27
N TYR A 27 12.36 -6.31 -5.28
CA TYR A 27 11.58 -7.54 -5.41
C TYR A 27 10.14 -7.28 -4.93
N PRO A 28 9.14 -7.97 -5.50
CA PRO A 28 7.76 -7.84 -5.07
C PRO A 28 7.53 -8.56 -3.73
N VAL A 29 6.76 -7.96 -2.83
CA VAL A 29 6.24 -8.62 -1.61
C VAL A 29 4.88 -9.26 -1.85
N ALA A 30 4.14 -8.77 -2.84
CA ALA A 30 2.90 -9.35 -3.30
C ALA A 30 2.70 -9.10 -4.81
N MET A 31 1.83 -9.90 -5.41
CA MET A 31 1.29 -9.71 -6.76
C MET A 31 -0.23 -9.64 -6.68
N ILE A 32 -0.81 -8.58 -7.24
CA ILE A 32 -2.25 -8.36 -7.29
C ILE A 32 -2.65 -8.34 -8.77
N GLY A 33 -3.20 -9.45 -9.24
CA GLY A 33 -3.26 -9.76 -10.68
C GLY A 33 -1.85 -9.79 -11.27
N PHE A 34 -1.58 -8.90 -12.22
CA PHE A 34 -0.26 -8.72 -12.84
C PHE A 34 0.52 -7.51 -12.31
N ARG A 35 0.08 -6.92 -11.19
CA ARG A 35 0.67 -5.70 -10.64
C ARG A 35 1.48 -6.02 -9.39
N PRO A 36 2.80 -5.74 -9.39
CA PRO A 36 3.64 -6.00 -8.23
C PRO A 36 3.47 -4.93 -7.15
N VAL A 37 3.40 -5.38 -5.90
CA VAL A 37 3.63 -4.55 -4.72
C VAL A 37 5.10 -4.67 -4.35
N TRP A 38 5.86 -3.59 -4.49
CA TRP A 38 7.31 -3.62 -4.30
C TRP A 38 7.71 -3.53 -2.83
N ASN A 39 8.79 -4.24 -2.47
CA ASN A 39 9.30 -4.27 -1.10
C ASN A 39 9.74 -2.91 -0.55
N PHE A 40 10.34 -2.05 -1.38
CA PHE A 40 10.73 -0.71 -0.94
C PHE A 40 9.49 0.11 -0.52
N ASP A 41 8.40 -0.02 -1.28
CA ASP A 41 7.16 0.70 -1.03
C ASP A 41 6.46 0.15 0.21
N PHE A 42 6.41 -1.17 0.31
CA PHE A 42 5.89 -1.88 1.48
C PHE A 42 6.62 -1.50 2.77
N LYS A 43 7.96 -1.55 2.78
CA LYS A 43 8.75 -1.22 3.98
C LYS A 43 8.61 0.25 4.36
N GLU A 44 8.42 1.15 3.41
CA GLU A 44 8.15 2.56 3.68
C GLU A 44 6.80 2.75 4.39
N ASN A 45 5.74 2.07 3.93
CA ASN A 45 4.44 2.08 4.59
C ASN A 45 4.47 1.40 5.98
N VAL A 46 5.23 0.33 6.15
CA VAL A 46 5.44 -0.32 7.47
C VAL A 46 6.13 0.65 8.44
N ARG A 47 7.18 1.36 8.00
CA ARG A 47 7.88 2.36 8.82
C ARG A 47 6.94 3.47 9.29
N ALA A 48 6.14 4.01 8.37
CA ALA A 48 5.17 5.04 8.69
C ALA A 48 4.10 4.55 9.68
N ALA A 49 3.60 3.33 9.51
CA ALA A 49 2.66 2.73 10.43
C ALA A 49 3.27 2.47 11.82
N GLN A 50 4.53 2.02 11.90
CA GLN A 50 5.24 1.86 13.17
C GLN A 50 5.40 3.20 13.90
N GLN A 51 5.82 4.26 13.19
CA GLN A 51 5.95 5.60 13.74
C GLN A 51 4.60 6.13 14.27
N PHE A 52 3.53 5.90 13.52
CA PHE A 52 2.18 6.24 13.96
C PHE A 52 1.77 5.49 15.23
N TYR A 53 2.10 4.20 15.35
CA TYR A 53 1.85 3.39 16.55
C TYR A 53 2.61 3.91 17.79
N GLU A 54 3.86 4.35 17.61
CA GLU A 54 4.64 4.96 18.70
C GLU A 54 4.01 6.27 19.18
N ILE A 55 3.49 7.09 18.25
CA ILE A 55 2.94 8.41 18.56
C ILE A 55 1.48 8.36 19.02
N GLN A 56 0.64 7.48 18.47
CA GLN A 56 -0.73 7.28 18.97
C GLN A 56 -0.78 6.74 20.41
N GLY A 57 0.35 6.24 20.92
CA GLY A 57 0.55 6.05 22.35
C GLY A 57 0.36 7.31 23.20
N ALA A 58 0.18 8.51 22.61
CA ALA A 58 0.04 9.84 23.23
C ALA A 58 -1.18 10.09 24.15
N GLY A 59 -1.65 9.06 24.86
CA GLY A 59 -2.37 9.17 26.14
C GLY A 59 -1.66 8.42 27.29
N ARG A 60 -0.51 7.81 27.02
CA ARG A 60 0.43 7.12 27.92
C ARG A 60 1.84 7.62 27.57
N PRO A 61 2.85 7.50 28.45
CA PRO A 61 4.22 7.80 28.06
C PRO A 61 4.55 7.05 26.76
N ALA A 62 5.12 7.74 25.77
CA ALA A 62 5.43 7.20 24.46
C ALA A 62 5.99 5.78 24.61
N LEU A 63 5.28 4.80 24.05
CA LEU A 63 5.76 3.43 24.05
C LEU A 63 7.00 3.45 23.17
N GLN A 64 8.19 3.56 23.77
CA GLN A 64 9.43 3.24 23.08
C GLN A 64 9.39 1.73 22.85
N ILE A 65 8.79 1.32 21.74
CA ILE A 65 8.67 -0.09 21.38
C ILE A 65 10.06 -0.54 20.94
N ASP A 66 10.62 -1.51 21.65
CA ASP A 66 11.78 -2.23 21.15
C ASP A 66 11.34 -3.17 20.02
N TRP A 67 11.41 -2.69 18.79
CA TRP A 67 11.09 -3.46 17.57
C TRP A 67 11.97 -4.70 17.38
N SER A 68 13.11 -4.80 18.08
CA SER A 68 14.00 -5.96 18.02
C SER A 68 13.60 -7.06 19.03
N GLY A 69 12.89 -6.67 20.09
CA GLY A 69 12.34 -7.55 21.12
C GLY A 69 11.20 -8.43 20.62
N GLU A 70 10.86 -9.46 21.39
CA GLU A 70 9.81 -10.42 21.01
C GLU A 70 8.44 -9.76 20.83
N GLU A 71 8.07 -8.86 21.73
CA GLU A 71 6.80 -8.12 21.67
C GLU A 71 6.77 -7.17 20.47
N GLY A 72 7.83 -6.38 20.25
CA GLY A 72 7.94 -5.49 19.10
C GLY A 72 7.88 -6.23 17.77
N LYS A 73 8.48 -7.42 17.67
CA LYS A 73 8.35 -8.29 16.49
C LYS A 73 6.93 -8.77 16.25
N LYS A 74 6.19 -9.13 17.31
CA LYS A 74 4.76 -9.52 17.19
C LYS A 74 3.92 -8.35 16.68
N ILE A 75 4.09 -7.17 17.27
CA ILE A 75 3.40 -5.94 16.82
C ILE A 75 3.78 -5.62 15.38
N SER A 76 5.07 -5.69 15.04
CA SER A 76 5.55 -5.44 13.68
C SER A 76 4.94 -6.40 12.67
N ALA A 77 4.77 -7.68 12.99
CA ALA A 77 4.13 -8.65 12.10
C ALA A 77 2.65 -8.28 11.84
N GLU A 78 1.92 -7.85 12.87
CA GLU A 78 0.54 -7.38 12.71
C GLU A 78 0.45 -6.09 11.87
N ILE A 79 1.39 -5.16 12.06
CA ILE A 79 1.52 -3.97 11.22
C ILE A 79 1.80 -4.36 9.77
N GLU A 80 2.74 -5.28 9.53
CA GLU A 80 3.07 -5.78 8.19
C GLU A 80 1.84 -6.39 7.50
N LYS A 81 1.03 -7.19 8.22
CA LYS A 81 -0.24 -7.75 7.71
C LYS A 81 -1.23 -6.65 7.35
N LYS A 82 -1.44 -5.65 8.20
CA LYS A 82 -2.37 -4.55 7.92
C LYS A 82 -1.91 -3.71 6.73
N VAL A 83 -0.62 -3.38 6.67
CA VAL A 83 -0.05 -2.60 5.57
C VAL A 83 -0.23 -3.34 4.24
N ILE A 84 0.06 -4.63 4.18
CA ILE A 84 -0.12 -5.36 2.91
C ILE A 84 -1.60 -5.43 2.50
N LEU A 85 -2.53 -5.55 3.45
CA LEU A 85 -3.97 -5.52 3.17
C LEU A 85 -4.42 -4.16 2.62
N THR A 86 -3.94 -3.06 3.20
CA THR A 86 -4.20 -1.70 2.68
C THR A 86 -3.62 -1.52 1.28
N MET A 87 -2.41 -2.02 1.03
CA MET A 87 -1.81 -1.95 -0.31
C MET A 87 -2.58 -2.80 -1.34
N VAL A 88 -3.13 -3.94 -0.93
CA VAL A 88 -4.04 -4.75 -1.76
C VAL A 88 -5.29 -3.96 -2.12
N GLU A 89 -5.96 -3.39 -1.13
CA GLU A 89 -7.15 -2.56 -1.35
C GLU A 89 -6.86 -1.38 -2.29
N ASN A 90 -5.79 -0.63 -2.04
CA ASN A 90 -5.40 0.52 -2.86
C ASN A 90 -5.18 0.13 -4.33
N GLU A 91 -4.57 -1.03 -4.59
CA GLU A 91 -4.36 -1.49 -5.97
C GLU A 91 -5.67 -1.96 -6.62
N LEU A 92 -6.56 -2.63 -5.89
CA LEU A 92 -7.88 -3.01 -6.39
C LEU A 92 -8.71 -1.77 -6.76
N LEU A 93 -8.71 -0.76 -5.90
CA LEU A 93 -9.34 0.53 -6.18
C LEU A 93 -8.75 1.16 -7.44
N ARG A 94 -7.43 1.25 -7.54
CA ARG A 94 -6.76 1.84 -8.71
C ARG A 94 -7.08 1.11 -10.01
N VAL A 95 -7.27 -0.21 -9.96
CA VAL A 95 -7.68 -0.98 -11.14
C VAL A 95 -9.14 -0.71 -11.48
N ALA A 96 -10.03 -0.74 -10.49
CA ALA A 96 -11.45 -0.47 -10.69
C ALA A 96 -11.71 0.91 -11.31
N LEU A 97 -11.06 1.95 -10.79
CA LEU A 97 -11.24 3.34 -11.23
C LEU A 97 -10.84 3.60 -12.70
N LYS A 98 -10.11 2.67 -13.33
CA LYS A 98 -9.78 2.74 -14.77
C LYS A 98 -10.89 2.20 -15.67
N GLY A 99 -11.89 1.54 -15.11
CA GLY A 99 -13.06 1.06 -15.83
C GLY A 99 -14.00 2.20 -16.19
N ASP A 100 -14.70 2.07 -17.32
CA ASP A 100 -15.64 3.09 -17.81
C ASP A 100 -16.77 3.41 -16.82
N GLU A 101 -17.12 2.44 -15.95
CA GLU A 101 -18.13 2.58 -14.90
C GLU A 101 -17.80 3.67 -13.87
N PHE A 102 -16.51 3.89 -13.61
CA PHE A 102 -16.02 4.77 -12.54
C PHE A 102 -15.26 5.99 -13.07
N LYS A 103 -15.46 6.32 -14.35
CA LYS A 103 -14.83 7.47 -15.00
C LYS A 103 -15.16 8.77 -14.26
N GLY A 104 -14.15 9.61 -14.00
CA GLY A 104 -14.31 10.89 -13.29
C GLY A 104 -14.03 10.82 -11.79
N ILE A 105 -14.04 9.61 -11.19
CA ILE A 105 -13.82 9.46 -9.74
C ILE A 105 -12.35 9.72 -9.37
N GLU A 106 -11.39 9.32 -10.21
CA GLU A 106 -9.97 9.58 -9.95
C GLU A 106 -9.71 11.10 -9.97
N GLU A 107 -10.27 11.82 -10.94
CA GLU A 107 -10.17 13.27 -11.03
C GLU A 107 -10.88 14.00 -9.86
N GLU A 108 -12.03 13.49 -9.41
CA GLU A 108 -12.76 14.04 -8.25
C GLU A 108 -11.96 13.83 -6.95
N ALA A 109 -11.35 12.66 -6.76
CA ALA A 109 -10.50 12.36 -5.62
C ALA A 109 -9.26 13.26 -5.61
N ASP A 110 -8.58 13.40 -6.75
CA ASP A 110 -7.40 14.26 -6.87
C ASP A 110 -7.75 15.72 -6.58
N LYS A 111 -8.89 16.20 -7.09
CA LYS A 111 -9.38 17.56 -6.80
C LYS A 111 -9.68 17.75 -5.31
N THR A 112 -10.29 16.75 -4.65
CA THR A 112 -10.58 16.80 -3.21
C THR A 112 -9.30 16.97 -2.39
N VAL A 113 -8.23 16.26 -2.78
CA VAL A 113 -6.92 16.40 -2.16
C VAL A 113 -6.31 17.78 -2.44
N ASP A 114 -6.39 18.27 -3.67
CA ASP A 114 -5.88 19.60 -4.02
C ASP A 114 -6.60 20.72 -3.26
N ASP A 115 -7.94 20.62 -3.16
CA ASP A 115 -8.76 21.57 -2.39
C ASP A 115 -8.34 21.55 -0.91
N LEU A 116 -8.14 20.38 -0.30
CA LEU A 116 -7.66 20.23 1.08
C LEU A 116 -6.29 20.89 1.29
N LEU A 117 -5.37 20.71 0.34
CA LEU A 117 -4.00 21.25 0.41
C LEU A 117 -3.93 22.76 0.10
N SER A 118 -4.88 23.29 -0.67
CA SER A 118 -4.91 24.69 -1.09
C SER A 118 -5.40 25.67 0.00
N VAL A 119 -6.03 25.15 1.06
CA VAL A 119 -6.53 25.98 2.18
C VAL A 119 -5.34 26.66 2.88
N LYS A 120 -5.26 27.98 2.75
CA LYS A 120 -4.19 28.81 3.31
C LYS A 120 -4.03 28.60 4.83
N GLY A 121 -2.82 28.26 5.26
CA GLY A 121 -2.49 27.96 6.66
C GLY A 121 -2.67 26.48 7.05
N ASN A 122 -3.42 25.71 6.25
CA ASN A 122 -3.62 24.28 6.47
C ASN A 122 -2.43 23.46 5.94
N SER A 123 -1.80 23.88 4.83
CA SER A 123 -0.71 23.12 4.18
C SER A 123 0.51 22.89 5.09
N ASP A 124 0.96 23.93 5.79
CA ASP A 124 2.21 23.88 6.56
C ASP A 124 2.03 23.11 7.87
N ASP A 125 0.89 23.29 8.53
CA ASP A 125 0.57 22.58 9.77
C ASP A 125 0.19 21.13 9.49
N LEU A 126 -0.51 20.85 8.40
CA LEU A 126 -0.75 19.51 7.90
C LEU A 126 0.56 18.81 7.55
N ALA A 127 1.46 19.46 6.81
CA ALA A 127 2.77 18.90 6.47
C ALA A 127 3.58 18.55 7.74
N LYS A 128 3.62 19.44 8.74
CA LYS A 128 4.27 19.15 10.02
C LYS A 128 3.60 17.99 10.75
N GLY A 129 2.27 17.93 10.77
CA GLY A 129 1.51 16.85 11.41
C GLY A 129 1.77 15.50 10.75
N LEU A 130 1.78 15.44 9.42
CA LEU A 130 2.07 14.23 8.65
C LEU A 130 3.52 13.78 8.81
N GLN A 131 4.47 14.73 8.79
CA GLN A 131 5.87 14.45 9.04
C GLN A 131 6.11 13.92 10.45
N LEU A 132 5.41 14.48 11.44
CA LEU A 132 5.46 14.01 12.82
C LEU A 132 4.88 12.60 12.94
N LEU A 133 3.66 12.39 12.45
CA LEU A 133 2.89 11.15 12.67
C LEU A 133 3.40 9.96 11.85
N TYR A 134 3.80 10.20 10.60
CA TYR A 134 4.11 9.15 9.63
C TYR A 134 5.55 9.20 9.11
N GLY A 135 6.27 10.28 9.38
CA GLY A 135 7.62 10.46 8.86
C GLY A 135 7.67 10.90 7.40
N TRP A 136 6.53 11.26 6.82
CA TRP A 136 6.38 11.64 5.42
C TRP A 136 6.31 13.14 5.22
N ASP A 137 6.94 13.60 4.15
CA ASP A 137 6.68 14.94 3.64
C ASP A 137 5.29 15.01 2.98
N LEU A 138 4.88 16.22 2.58
CA LEU A 138 3.56 16.42 2.00
C LEU A 138 3.36 15.66 0.69
N ALA A 139 4.39 15.48 -0.13
CA ALA A 139 4.30 14.80 -1.41
C ALA A 139 4.15 13.28 -1.20
N GLU A 140 4.92 12.71 -0.27
CA GLU A 140 4.80 11.32 0.15
C GLU A 140 3.43 11.05 0.77
N ALA A 141 2.98 11.91 1.68
CA ALA A 141 1.67 11.76 2.31
C ALA A 141 0.52 11.91 1.32
N ARG A 142 0.63 12.82 0.34
CA ARG A 142 -0.35 12.94 -0.76
C ARG A 142 -0.52 11.60 -1.47
N LYS A 143 0.58 11.01 -1.92
CA LYS A 143 0.59 9.76 -2.70
C LYS A 143 0.18 8.52 -1.88
N ARG A 144 0.58 8.46 -0.61
CA ARG A 144 0.49 7.24 0.21
C ARG A 144 -0.73 7.18 1.11
N LEU A 145 -1.29 8.33 1.47
CA LEU A 145 -2.39 8.45 2.41
C LEU A 145 -3.57 9.19 1.80
N LEU A 146 -3.37 10.45 1.37
CA LEU A 146 -4.46 11.34 1.00
C LEU A 146 -5.18 10.88 -0.28
N GLU A 147 -4.43 10.61 -1.36
CA GLU A 147 -5.00 10.13 -2.63
C GLU A 147 -5.69 8.76 -2.47
N PRO A 148 -5.08 7.73 -1.85
CA PRO A 148 -5.77 6.47 -1.62
C PRO A 148 -7.06 6.63 -0.79
N GLN A 149 -7.02 7.46 0.25
CA GLN A 149 -8.19 7.72 1.09
C GLN A 149 -9.29 8.44 0.30
N ALA A 150 -8.96 9.49 -0.44
CA ALA A 150 -9.92 10.24 -1.26
C ALA A 150 -10.56 9.35 -2.32
N ARG A 151 -9.79 8.47 -2.97
CA ARG A 151 -10.31 7.49 -3.94
C ARG A 151 -11.26 6.50 -3.31
N ARG A 152 -10.91 5.99 -2.12
CA ARG A 152 -11.75 5.07 -1.36
C ARG A 152 -13.09 5.74 -1.02
N GLU A 153 -13.04 6.96 -0.51
CA GLU A 153 -14.23 7.74 -0.14
C GLU A 153 -15.10 8.05 -1.36
N ALA A 154 -14.53 8.57 -2.44
CA ALA A 154 -15.25 8.90 -3.66
C ALA A 154 -15.92 7.66 -4.30
N LEU A 155 -15.22 6.52 -4.34
CA LEU A 155 -15.81 5.28 -4.84
C LEU A 155 -16.92 4.77 -3.91
N ALA A 156 -16.71 4.81 -2.60
CA ALA A 156 -17.74 4.40 -1.64
C ALA A 156 -19.00 5.26 -1.77
N GLU A 157 -18.86 6.58 -1.99
CA GLU A 157 -19.99 7.47 -2.26
C GLU A 157 -20.71 7.14 -3.57
N LYS A 158 -19.97 6.83 -4.63
CA LYS A 158 -20.56 6.40 -5.90
C LYS A 158 -21.35 5.10 -5.74
N LEU A 159 -20.75 4.07 -5.15
CA LEU A 159 -21.39 2.78 -4.92
C LEU A 159 -22.64 2.93 -4.03
N LYS A 160 -22.57 3.78 -3.00
CA LYS A 160 -23.71 4.08 -2.14
C LYS A 160 -24.89 4.69 -2.92
N LYS A 161 -24.64 5.59 -3.89
CA LYS A 161 -25.69 6.14 -4.77
C LYS A 161 -26.35 5.07 -5.64
N ASP A 162 -25.60 4.02 -5.96
CA ASP A 162 -26.08 2.86 -6.73
C ASP A 162 -26.68 1.75 -5.84
N ASN A 163 -26.83 1.98 -4.52
CA ASN A 163 -27.25 1.01 -3.51
C ASN A 163 -26.33 -0.23 -3.40
N ILE A 164 -25.05 -0.06 -3.72
CA ILE A 164 -24.02 -1.08 -3.57
C ILE A 164 -23.23 -0.77 -2.30
N ASP A 165 -23.09 -1.76 -1.42
CA ASP A 165 -22.24 -1.66 -0.23
C ASP A 165 -20.76 -1.80 -0.61
N PHE A 166 -19.93 -0.84 -0.17
CA PHE A 166 -18.51 -0.78 -0.53
C PHE A 166 -17.73 -2.00 -0.01
N GLU A 167 -17.99 -2.45 1.22
CA GLU A 167 -17.25 -3.57 1.82
C GLU A 167 -17.57 -4.90 1.12
N ASN A 168 -18.83 -5.09 0.75
CA ASN A 168 -19.26 -6.23 -0.08
C ASN A 168 -18.63 -6.18 -1.47
N TRP A 169 -18.62 -5.01 -2.12
CA TRP A 169 -17.98 -4.81 -3.41
C TRP A 169 -16.47 -5.10 -3.34
N LEU A 170 -15.77 -4.56 -2.34
CA LEU A 170 -14.33 -4.76 -2.15
C LEU A 170 -14.00 -6.23 -1.88
N SER A 171 -14.84 -6.91 -1.07
CA SER A 171 -14.72 -8.34 -0.81
C SER A 171 -14.85 -9.16 -2.11
N GLU A 172 -15.74 -8.76 -3.01
CA GLU A 172 -15.87 -9.39 -4.32
C GLU A 172 -14.64 -9.13 -5.20
N GLN A 173 -14.11 -7.91 -5.22
CA GLN A 173 -12.87 -7.61 -5.94
C GLN A 173 -11.68 -8.46 -5.45
N LYS A 174 -11.57 -8.67 -4.13
CA LYS A 174 -10.57 -9.55 -3.50
C LYS A 174 -10.73 -11.02 -3.93
N ARG A 175 -11.97 -11.49 -4.15
CA ARG A 175 -12.26 -12.86 -4.63
C ARG A 175 -12.01 -13.04 -6.13
N GLN A 176 -12.31 -12.02 -6.93
CA GLN A 176 -12.14 -12.08 -8.39
C GLN A 176 -10.68 -11.90 -8.80
N THR A 177 -9.90 -11.18 -8.01
CA THR A 177 -8.49 -10.92 -8.29
C THR A 177 -7.59 -12.03 -7.76
N THR A 178 -6.63 -12.47 -8.57
CA THR A 178 -5.59 -13.40 -8.11
C THR A 178 -4.56 -12.64 -7.29
N ILE A 179 -4.40 -12.99 -6.01
CA ILE A 179 -3.48 -12.31 -5.09
C ILE A 179 -2.47 -13.32 -4.55
N TRP A 180 -1.18 -12.99 -4.64
CA TRP A 180 -0.08 -13.75 -4.08
C TRP A 180 0.68 -12.88 -3.09
N ILE A 181 0.98 -13.39 -1.90
CA ILE A 181 1.81 -12.73 -0.90
C ILE A 181 3.00 -13.65 -0.62
N PHE A 182 4.21 -13.10 -0.67
CA PHE A 182 5.44 -13.91 -0.66
C PHE A 182 6.14 -13.96 0.70
N PHE A 183 6.07 -12.89 1.51
CA PHE A 183 6.92 -12.74 2.70
C PHE A 183 6.19 -12.36 3.99
N VAL A 184 4.91 -12.00 3.93
CA VAL A 184 4.14 -11.52 5.10
C VAL A 184 3.23 -12.59 5.69
N GLY A 185 2.77 -13.53 4.87
CA GLY A 185 1.85 -14.59 5.27
C GLY A 185 1.14 -15.18 4.06
N LYS A 186 0.17 -16.07 4.29
CA LYS A 186 -0.58 -16.72 3.20
C LYS A 186 -1.86 -15.94 2.91
N TRP A 187 -2.11 -15.62 1.64
CA TRP A 187 -3.39 -15.03 1.24
C TRP A 187 -4.53 -16.05 1.38
N ASN A 188 -5.57 -15.69 2.13
CA ASN A 188 -6.79 -16.44 2.24
C ASN A 188 -7.87 -15.82 1.35
N LYS A 189 -8.21 -16.53 0.27
CA LYS A 189 -9.15 -16.04 -0.74
C LYS A 189 -10.60 -15.96 -0.23
N GLU A 190 -10.97 -16.78 0.74
CA GLU A 190 -12.34 -16.84 1.27
C GLU A 190 -12.60 -15.64 2.20
N THR A 191 -11.63 -15.33 3.06
CA THR A 191 -11.74 -14.24 4.03
C THR A 191 -11.25 -12.90 3.47
N GLY A 192 -10.43 -12.91 2.41
CA GLY A 192 -9.77 -11.71 1.89
C GLY A 192 -8.73 -11.14 2.85
N MET A 193 -8.11 -12.00 3.67
CA MET A 193 -7.14 -11.67 4.71
C MET A 193 -5.81 -12.41 4.53
N VAL A 194 -4.81 -12.04 5.34
CA VAL A 194 -3.51 -12.72 5.44
C VAL A 194 -3.50 -13.60 6.68
N ASP A 195 -3.32 -14.91 6.49
CA ASP A 195 -3.10 -15.90 7.55
C ASP A 195 -1.64 -15.86 8.04
#